data_AF-A0A1E5G7G0-F1
#
_entry.id   AF-A0A1E5G7G0-F1
#
_cell.length_a   1.000
_cell.length_b   1.000
_cell.length_c   1.000
_cell.angle_alpha   90.00
_cell.angle_beta   90.00
_cell.angle_gamma   90.00
#
_symmetry.space_group_name_H-M   'P 1'
#
loop_
_entity.id
_entity.type
_entity.pdbx_description
1 polymer ?
#
loop_
_entity_poly.entity_id
_entity_poly.type
_entity_poly.pdbx_seq_one_letter_code
_entity_poly.pdbx_strand_id
1 'polypeptide(L)'
;MRLDKFLKVSRIIKRRPVAKEVADKGRIQINGILAKSSSNVKIGDQVKIQFGNKILEIEVLELRDSTKKEDAEKMYQIVSEKRVENSDNLD
;
A
#
# COMPACT_ATOMS: atom_id res chain seq x y z
N MET A 1 -8.19 -10.29 1.72
CA MET A 1 -8.22 -9.74 0.34
C MET A 1 -6.81 -9.75 -0.22
N ARG A 2 -6.58 -9.94 -1.53
CA ARG A 2 -5.22 -9.79 -2.12
C ARG A 2 -4.70 -8.37 -1.97
N LEU A 3 -3.40 -8.21 -1.69
CA LEU A 3 -2.73 -6.91 -1.55
C LEU A 3 -2.94 -6.01 -2.78
N ASP A 4 -2.74 -6.55 -3.99
CA ASP A 4 -2.93 -5.77 -5.23
C ASP A 4 -4.37 -5.24 -5.40
N LYS A 5 -5.36 -6.04 -5.01
CA LYS A 5 -6.79 -5.68 -5.03
C LYS A 5 -7.06 -4.63 -3.95
N PHE A 6 -6.56 -4.84 -2.73
CA PHE A 6 -6.73 -3.91 -1.63
C PHE A 6 -6.19 -2.52 -1.96
N LEU A 7 -4.96 -2.41 -2.48
CA LEU A 7 -4.35 -1.14 -2.86
C LEU A 7 -5.11 -0.41 -3.98
N LYS A 8 -5.76 -1.18 -4.88
CA LYS A 8 -6.62 -0.61 -5.92
C LYS A 8 -7.94 -0.10 -5.36
N VAL A 9 -8.60 -0.87 -4.50
CA VAL A 9 -9.93 -0.54 -3.97
C VAL A 9 -9.84 0.61 -2.95
N SER A 10 -8.84 0.59 -2.07
CA SER A 10 -8.51 1.69 -1.15
C SER A 10 -7.98 2.95 -1.83
N ARG A 11 -7.78 2.92 -3.16
CA ARG A 11 -7.29 4.02 -4.00
C ARG A 11 -5.87 4.52 -3.67
N ILE A 12 -5.11 3.78 -2.85
CA ILE A 12 -3.70 4.06 -2.56
C ILE A 12 -2.85 3.93 -3.84
N ILE A 13 -3.12 2.89 -4.65
CA ILE A 13 -2.56 2.74 -5.98
C ILE A 13 -3.70 2.59 -6.99
N LYS A 14 -3.90 3.62 -7.82
CA LYS A 14 -5.04 3.68 -8.76
C LYS A 14 -5.06 2.57 -9.82
N ARG A 15 -3.96 1.86 -10.07
CA ARG A 15 -3.87 0.79 -11.08
C ARG A 15 -3.39 -0.51 -10.45
N ARG A 16 -4.19 -1.57 -10.58
CA ARG A 16 -3.84 -2.90 -10.04
C ARG A 16 -2.54 -3.48 -10.62
N PRO A 17 -2.22 -3.33 -11.92
CA PRO A 17 -0.91 -3.75 -12.45
C PRO A 17 0.27 -3.03 -11.80
N VAL A 18 0.14 -1.73 -11.52
CA VAL A 18 1.18 -0.96 -10.82
C VAL A 18 1.34 -1.44 -9.38
N ALA A 19 0.25 -1.75 -8.68
CA ALA A 19 0.33 -2.31 -7.33
C ALA A 19 1.07 -3.65 -7.32
N LYS A 20 0.86 -4.47 -8.36
CA LYS A 20 1.60 -5.71 -8.56
C LYS A 20 3.09 -5.45 -8.77
N GLU A 21 3.46 -4.57 -9.71
CA GLU A 21 4.86 -4.24 -9.98
C GLU A 21 5.58 -3.68 -8.75
N VAL A 22 4.93 -2.84 -7.95
CA VAL A 22 5.51 -2.26 -6.72
C VAL A 22 5.73 -3.35 -5.67
N ALA A 23 4.79 -4.28 -5.50
CA ALA A 23 4.95 -5.42 -4.60
C ALA A 23 6.07 -6.36 -5.06
N ASP A 24 6.11 -6.67 -6.36
CA ASP A 24 7.10 -7.56 -6.96
C ASP A 24 8.52 -6.96 -6.90
N LYS A 25 8.65 -5.62 -6.87
CA LYS A 25 9.90 -4.89 -6.60
C LYS A 25 10.31 -4.85 -5.13
N GLY A 26 9.59 -5.53 -4.23
CA GLY A 26 9.90 -5.58 -2.80
C GLY A 26 9.64 -4.27 -2.04
N ARG A 27 8.80 -3.38 -2.57
CA ARG A 27 8.51 -2.07 -1.97
C ARG A 27 7.33 -2.06 -1.03
N ILE A 28 6.70 -3.20 -0.78
CA ILE A 28 5.55 -3.33 0.12
C ILE A 28 5.83 -4.38 1.18
N GLN A 29 5.55 -4.04 2.43
CA GLN A 29 5.65 -4.93 3.58
C GLN A 29 4.29 -4.99 4.28
N ILE A 30 3.93 -6.17 4.79
CA ILE A 30 2.81 -6.39 5.70
C ILE A 30 3.41 -6.87 7.03
N ASN A 31 3.14 -6.13 8.10
CA ASN A 31 3.67 -6.41 9.45
C ASN A 31 5.21 -6.60 9.45
N GLY A 32 5.92 -5.76 8.68
CA GLY A 32 7.38 -5.80 8.54
C GLY A 32 7.94 -6.88 7.60
N ILE A 33 7.09 -7.75 7.04
CA ILE A 33 7.50 -8.83 6.12
C ILE A 33 7.21 -8.42 4.68
N LEU A 34 8.17 -8.63 3.77
CA LEU A 34 7.99 -8.37 2.33
C LEU A 34 6.78 -9.13 1.79
N ALA A 35 5.87 -8.40 1.15
CA ALA A 35 4.62 -8.93 0.65
C ALA A 35 4.62 -8.97 -0.88
N LYS A 36 4.19 -10.11 -1.43
CA LYS A 36 3.92 -10.25 -2.86
C LYS A 36 2.55 -9.66 -3.19
N SER A 37 2.33 -9.37 -4.46
CA SER A 37 1.01 -8.94 -4.97
C SER A 37 -0.14 -9.88 -4.59
N SER A 38 0.16 -11.18 -4.45
CA SER A 38 -0.77 -12.24 -4.02
C SER A 38 -0.96 -12.39 -2.53
N SER A 39 -0.18 -11.70 -1.70
CA SER A 39 -0.31 -11.77 -0.24
C SER A 39 -1.71 -11.35 0.20
N ASN A 40 -2.24 -12.04 1.20
CA ASN A 40 -3.52 -11.72 1.79
C ASN A 40 -3.35 -10.64 2.86
N VAL A 41 -4.17 -9.60 2.75
CA VAL A 41 -4.33 -8.54 3.74
C VAL A 41 -5.55 -8.85 4.62
N LYS A 42 -5.40 -8.61 5.91
CA LYS A 42 -6.40 -8.73 6.98
C LYS A 42 -6.61 -7.39 7.67
N ILE A 43 -7.72 -7.28 8.41
CA ILE A 43 -7.98 -6.13 9.29
C ILE A 43 -6.97 -6.16 10.44
N GLY A 44 -6.44 -4.98 10.80
CA GLY A 44 -5.37 -4.80 11.79
C GLY A 44 -3.96 -4.97 11.22
N ASP A 45 -3.80 -5.36 9.96
CA ASP A 45 -2.47 -5.44 9.34
C ASP A 45 -1.89 -4.03 9.15
N GLN A 46 -0.59 -3.90 9.44
CA GLN A 46 0.19 -2.71 9.10
C GLN A 46 0.85 -2.91 7.74
N VAL A 47 0.51 -2.05 6.78
CA VAL A 47 1.05 -2.09 5.43
C VAL A 47 1.97 -0.89 5.23
N LYS A 48 3.25 -1.18 5.00
CA LYS A 48 4.26 -0.18 4.66
C LYS A 48 4.52 -0.20 3.15
N ILE A 49 4.42 0.95 2.52
CA ILE A 49 4.52 1.14 1.07
C ILE A 49 5.59 2.18 0.80
N GLN A 50 6.64 1.77 0.10
CA GLN A 50 7.69 2.67 -0.36
C GLN A 50 7.37 3.18 -1.77
N PHE A 51 6.95 4.44 -1.83
CA PHE A 51 6.89 5.20 -3.06
C PHE A 51 8.27 5.80 -3.37
N GLY A 52 8.47 6.28 -4.60
CA GLY A 52 9.78 6.76 -5.05
C GLY A 52 10.37 7.86 -4.16
N ASN A 53 9.54 8.76 -3.63
CA ASN A 53 9.94 9.92 -2.83
C ASN A 53 9.33 9.95 -1.42
N LYS A 54 8.63 8.88 -1.02
CA LYS A 54 7.98 8.82 0.29
C LYS A 54 7.72 7.39 0.73
N ILE A 55 7.69 7.18 2.04
CA ILE A 55 7.25 5.95 2.68
C ILE A 55 5.90 6.26 3.34
N LEU A 56 4.89 5.49 2.98
CA LEU A 56 3.56 5.54 3.59
C LEU A 56 3.34 4.27 4.39
N GLU A 57 2.91 4.43 5.63
CA GLU A 57 2.53 3.33 6.51
C GLU A 57 1.07 3.49 6.89
N ILE A 58 0.30 2.43 6.71
CA ILE A 58 -1.12 2.41 6.98
C ILE A 58 -1.49 1.22 7.85
N GLU A 59 -2.60 1.33 8.54
CA GLU A 59 -3.27 0.21 9.20
C GLU A 59 -4.59 -0.07 8.50
N VAL A 60 -4.88 -1.34 8.26
CA VAL A 60 -6.10 -1.78 7.58
C VAL A 60 -7.24 -1.84 8.58
N LEU A 61 -8.27 -1.03 8.36
CA LEU A 61 -9.45 -0.96 9.23
C LEU A 61 -10.61 -1.80 8.71
N GLU A 62 -10.81 -1.81 7.39
CA GLU A 62 -11.91 -2.53 6.75
C GLU A 62 -11.50 -3.14 5.41
N LEU A 63 -12.09 -4.29 5.08
CA LEU A 63 -11.96 -4.93 3.78
C LEU A 63 -13.31 -4.87 3.07
N ARG A 64 -13.40 -4.03 2.03
CA ARG A 64 -14.59 -3.91 1.17
C ARG A 64 -14.22 -4.14 -0.28
N ASP A 65 -15.14 -4.73 -1.04
CA ASP A 65 -15.02 -4.90 -2.49
C ASP A 65 -15.63 -3.73 -3.30
N SER A 66 -16.18 -2.72 -2.62
CA SER A 66 -16.81 -1.52 -3.22
C SER A 66 -15.78 -0.56 -3.80
N THR A 67 -16.04 -0.01 -4.99
CA THR A 67 -15.17 0.97 -5.65
C THR A 67 -15.53 2.43 -5.35
N LYS A 68 -16.53 2.67 -4.49
CA LYS A 68 -16.96 4.01 -4.09
C LYS A 68 -15.86 4.73 -3.32
N LYS A 69 -15.74 6.04 -3.51
CA LYS A 69 -14.70 6.86 -2.87
C LYS A 69 -14.86 6.88 -1.35
N GLU A 70 -16.09 7.05 -0.88
CA GLU A 70 -16.44 7.12 0.55
C GLU A 70 -16.09 5.84 1.32
N ASP A 71 -16.21 4.69 0.67
CA ASP A 71 -15.84 3.40 1.26
C ASP A 71 -14.31 3.26 1.38
N ALA A 72 -13.55 3.77 0.41
CA ALA A 72 -12.10 3.66 0.38
C ALA A 72 -11.42 4.40 1.55
N GLU A 73 -11.96 5.55 1.94
CA GLU A 73 -11.46 6.36 3.06
C GLU A 73 -11.62 5.65 4.42
N LYS A 74 -12.55 4.68 4.52
CA LYS A 74 -12.78 3.88 5.74
C LYS A 74 -11.96 2.60 5.80
N MET A 75 -11.29 2.22 4.69
CA MET A 75 -10.55 0.95 4.62
C MET A 75 -9.23 0.97 5.36
N TYR A 76 -8.65 2.14 5.58
CA TYR A 76 -7.35 2.26 6.23
C TYR A 76 -7.21 3.59 6.96
N GLN A 77 -6.28 3.63 7.91
CA GLN A 77 -5.76 4.85 8.50
C GLN A 77 -4.28 5.03 8.19
N ILE A 78 -3.84 6.27 8.02
CA ILE A 78 -2.42 6.58 7.87
C ILE A 78 -1.78 6.59 9.26
N VAL A 79 -0.81 5.69 9.45
CA VAL A 79 -0.03 5.60 10.70
C VAL A 79 1.18 6.53 10.60
N SER A 80 1.87 6.53 9.46
CA SER A 80 2.99 7.44 9.23
C SER A 80 3.15 7.79 7.75
N GLU A 81 3.60 9.00 7.47
CA GLU A 81 4.03 9.42 6.13
C GLU A 81 5.37 10.14 6.27
N LYS A 82 6.40 9.61 5.62
CA LYS A 82 7.75 10.18 5.62
C LYS A 82 8.17 10.48 4.19
N ARG A 83 8.48 11.73 3.88
CA ARG A 83 9.17 12.05 2.62
C ARG A 83 10.60 11.54 2.71
N VAL A 84 11.03 10.87 1.65
CA VAL A 84 12.44 10.51 1.46
C VAL A 84 12.96 11.50 0.43
N GLU A 85 13.82 12.42 0.87
CA GLU A 85 14.61 13.21 -0.07
C GLU A 85 15.56 12.23 -0.75
N ASN A 86 15.27 11.90 -2.00
CA ASN A 86 16.28 11.27 -2.83
C ASN A 86 17.32 12.33 -3.13
N SER A 87 18.40 12.33 -2.36
CA SER A 87 19.67 12.88 -2.80
C SER A 87 20.23 11.99 -3.91
N ASP A 88 19.52 11.90 -5.05
CA ASP A 88 20.08 11.36 -6.29
C ASP A 88 20.90 12.50 -6.92
N ASN A 89 22.07 12.75 -6.33
CA ASN A 89 23.20 13.42 -6.94
C ASN A 89 24.32 12.37 -7.00
N LEU A 90 25.07 12.36 -8.13
CA LEU A 90 26.08 11.39 -8.60
C LEU A 90 25.52 10.22 -9.43
N ASP A 91 25.31 10.43 -10.74
CA ASP A 91 26.34 10.26 -11.80
C ASP A 91 25.75 10.57 -13.19
#